data_AF-A0A941UFY6-F1
#
_entry.id   AF-A0A941UFY6-F1
#
_cell.length_a   1.000
_cell.length_b   1.000
_cell.length_c   1.000
_cell.angle_alpha   90.00
_cell.angle_beta   90.00
_cell.angle_gamma   90.00
#
_symmetry.space_group_name_H-M   'P 1'
#
loop_
_entity.id
_entity.type
_entity.pdbx_description
1 polymer ?
#
loop_
_entity_poly.entity_id
_entity_poly.type
_entity_poly.pdbx_seq_one_letter_code
_entity_poly.pdbx_strand_id
1 'polypeptide(L)'
;MTNHWIDLKNSDCIMIMGSNAAENHPMSFKYVTQAMDNGAILINVDPRFTRTSAKADLFAQIRPGTDIAFINGLIRYAIENGYYHEAYVRNYTNALCKINEGFDFTDGLFTGYDAASKSYADKSTWQYQKDGDNNVFADDLDDPDCAFQLLRNHVSRYTPEVVSQITGVSESRFLEIAEAYVKGTYQDDKVGTIMYAMGWTQHTTGVQNIRAFSILQLLLGNMGRAGGGVNALRGESNVQGSTDHGLLSHLLPGYLKAPAASDQTLADYLTRVTPANINGDKSVNYWKNTKKFVVSLLKDYYGESATAENDFLFNNLPKTSGDYSHMALFKAMDEGIIKGLICMGQNPAVGGPNAEHERS
;
A
#
# COMPACT_ATOMS: atom_id res chain seq x y z
N MET A 1 -7.43 -2.61 -5.88
CA MET A 1 -6.91 -3.72 -6.68
C MET A 1 -6.17 -3.19 -7.88
N THR A 2 -5.06 -3.83 -8.25
CA THR A 2 -4.28 -3.52 -9.46
C THR A 2 -4.85 -4.22 -10.70
N ASN A 3 -5.55 -5.35 -10.50
CA ASN A 3 -6.23 -6.11 -11.53
C ASN A 3 -7.76 -6.03 -11.29
N HIS A 4 -8.54 -7.00 -11.78
CA HIS A 4 -10.01 -7.04 -11.59
C HIS A 4 -10.50 -8.46 -11.28
N TRP A 5 -11.75 -8.61 -10.82
CA TRP A 5 -12.29 -9.88 -10.30
C TRP A 5 -12.17 -11.08 -11.25
N ILE A 6 -12.51 -10.88 -12.53
CA ILE A 6 -12.47 -11.94 -13.55
C ILE A 6 -11.05 -12.44 -13.78
N ASP A 7 -10.05 -11.57 -13.60
CA ASP A 7 -8.65 -11.89 -13.87
C ASP A 7 -8.05 -12.88 -12.87
N LEU A 8 -8.66 -13.03 -11.69
CA LEU A 8 -8.23 -14.00 -10.66
C LEU A 8 -8.15 -15.43 -11.22
N LYS A 9 -9.00 -15.78 -12.20
CA LYS A 9 -9.02 -17.12 -12.83
C LYS A 9 -7.73 -17.49 -13.58
N ASN A 10 -6.90 -16.49 -13.89
CA ASN A 10 -5.67 -16.65 -14.66
C ASN A 10 -4.44 -16.87 -13.75
N SER A 11 -4.61 -16.87 -12.43
CA SER A 11 -3.50 -17.03 -11.48
C SER A 11 -3.04 -18.48 -11.40
N ASP A 12 -1.74 -18.72 -11.23
CA ASP A 12 -1.18 -20.04 -10.90
C ASP A 12 -1.14 -20.29 -9.38
N CYS A 13 -1.18 -19.22 -8.57
CA CYS A 13 -1.22 -19.33 -7.13
C CYS A 13 -1.90 -18.11 -6.51
N ILE A 14 -2.94 -18.35 -5.72
CA ILE A 14 -3.72 -17.32 -5.06
C ILE A 14 -3.42 -17.36 -3.57
N MET A 15 -2.84 -16.30 -3.03
CA MET A 15 -2.68 -16.12 -1.58
C MET A 15 -3.76 -15.19 -1.04
N ILE A 16 -4.65 -15.73 -0.21
CA ILE A 16 -5.63 -14.96 0.54
C ILE A 16 -5.10 -14.80 1.96
N MET A 17 -4.75 -13.57 2.33
CA MET A 17 -4.26 -13.25 3.66
C MET A 17 -4.71 -11.82 4.02
N GLY A 18 -5.15 -11.63 5.25
CA GLY A 18 -5.86 -10.40 5.64
C GLY A 18 -7.22 -10.23 4.94
N SER A 19 -7.83 -11.33 4.47
CA SER A 19 -9.16 -11.36 3.86
C SER A 19 -9.85 -12.71 4.09
N ASN A 20 -11.18 -12.68 4.19
CA ASN A 20 -12.03 -13.86 4.19
C ASN A 20 -12.96 -13.81 2.96
N ALA A 21 -12.36 -13.91 1.77
CA ALA A 21 -13.03 -13.58 0.50
C ALA A 21 -14.23 -14.50 0.18
N ALA A 22 -14.25 -15.75 0.64
CA ALA A 22 -15.39 -16.64 0.44
C ALA A 22 -16.66 -16.14 1.16
N GLU A 23 -16.52 -15.35 2.22
CA GLU A 23 -17.63 -14.81 3.00
C GLU A 23 -17.92 -13.35 2.66
N ASN A 24 -16.86 -12.55 2.52
CA ASN A 24 -16.98 -11.10 2.38
C ASN A 24 -17.05 -10.65 0.90
N HIS A 25 -16.56 -11.49 -0.02
CA HIS A 25 -16.58 -11.25 -1.46
C HIS A 25 -16.98 -12.53 -2.21
N PRO A 26 -18.10 -13.20 -1.87
CA PRO A 26 -18.38 -14.57 -2.29
C PRO A 26 -18.41 -14.76 -3.81
N MET A 27 -18.85 -13.74 -4.55
CA MET A 27 -18.85 -13.77 -6.02
C MET A 27 -17.44 -13.76 -6.63
N SER A 28 -16.44 -13.20 -5.93
CA SER A 28 -15.04 -13.30 -6.37
C SER A 28 -14.54 -14.74 -6.33
N PHE A 29 -15.07 -15.56 -5.41
CA PHE A 29 -14.66 -16.96 -5.23
C PHE A 29 -15.02 -17.86 -6.41
N LYS A 30 -15.95 -17.42 -7.28
CA LYS A 30 -16.17 -18.04 -8.60
C LYS A 30 -14.88 -18.08 -9.41
N TYR A 31 -14.14 -16.98 -9.47
CA TYR A 31 -12.92 -16.88 -10.26
C TYR A 31 -11.71 -17.51 -9.56
N VAL A 32 -11.70 -17.49 -8.21
CA VAL A 32 -10.73 -18.27 -7.43
C VAL A 32 -10.89 -19.77 -7.72
N THR A 33 -12.12 -20.29 -7.69
CA THR A 33 -12.41 -21.70 -7.99
C THR A 33 -12.01 -22.04 -9.43
N GLN A 34 -12.28 -21.14 -10.39
CA GLN A 34 -11.83 -21.34 -11.78
C GLN A 34 -10.30 -21.40 -11.91
N ALA A 35 -9.55 -20.62 -11.14
CA ALA A 35 -8.09 -20.74 -11.11
C ALA A 35 -7.68 -22.11 -10.57
N MET A 36 -8.31 -22.55 -9.47
CA MET A 36 -8.04 -23.87 -8.89
C MET A 36 -8.36 -25.02 -9.86
N ASP A 37 -9.48 -24.94 -10.59
CA ASP A 37 -9.83 -25.91 -11.64
C ASP A 37 -8.77 -25.95 -12.76
N ASN A 38 -8.07 -24.83 -13.00
CA ASN A 38 -6.95 -24.72 -13.93
C ASN A 38 -5.60 -25.15 -13.33
N GLY A 39 -5.59 -25.64 -12.07
CA GLY A 39 -4.40 -26.12 -11.37
C GLY A 39 -3.73 -25.10 -10.45
N ALA A 40 -4.36 -23.96 -10.19
CA ALA A 40 -3.82 -22.98 -9.25
C ALA A 40 -3.88 -23.48 -7.81
N ILE A 41 -2.84 -23.18 -7.02
CA ILE A 41 -2.83 -23.45 -5.58
C ILE A 41 -3.52 -22.31 -4.85
N LEU A 42 -4.49 -22.63 -3.97
CA LEU A 42 -5.10 -21.67 -3.06
C LEU A 42 -4.46 -21.75 -1.68
N ILE A 43 -3.83 -20.64 -1.26
CA ILE A 43 -3.23 -20.48 0.06
C ILE A 43 -4.11 -19.55 0.89
N ASN A 44 -4.44 -19.94 2.12
CA ASN A 44 -5.08 -19.07 3.10
C ASN A 44 -4.22 -18.93 4.35
N VAL A 45 -3.88 -17.69 4.71
CA VAL A 45 -3.20 -17.36 5.96
C VAL A 45 -4.12 -16.46 6.79
N ASP A 46 -4.69 -17.00 7.86
CA ASP A 46 -5.68 -16.31 8.70
C ASP A 46 -5.55 -16.81 10.15
N PRO A 47 -5.74 -15.96 11.17
CA PRO A 47 -5.77 -16.41 12.57
C PRO A 47 -6.86 -17.43 12.89
N ARG A 48 -7.84 -17.63 11.99
CA ARG A 48 -8.97 -18.53 12.17
C ARG A 48 -9.10 -19.46 10.96
N PHE A 49 -9.65 -20.64 11.20
CA PHE A 49 -10.15 -21.48 10.12
C PHE A 49 -11.53 -20.97 9.68
N THR A 50 -11.63 -20.44 8.46
CA THR A 50 -12.82 -19.78 7.91
C THR A 50 -13.44 -20.59 6.76
N ARG A 51 -14.55 -20.12 6.16
CA ARG A 51 -15.07 -20.74 4.93
C ARG A 51 -14.11 -20.61 3.74
N THR A 52 -13.27 -19.58 3.74
CA THR A 52 -12.15 -19.46 2.79
C THR A 52 -11.13 -20.58 3.06
N SER A 53 -10.76 -20.82 4.32
CA SER A 53 -9.80 -21.87 4.70
C SER A 53 -10.28 -23.26 4.32
N ALA A 54 -11.58 -23.53 4.43
CA ALA A 54 -12.20 -24.80 4.02
C ALA A 54 -12.08 -25.11 2.51
N LYS A 55 -11.69 -24.13 1.69
CA LYS A 55 -11.44 -24.29 0.26
C LYS A 55 -9.96 -24.26 -0.11
N ALA A 56 -9.09 -23.85 0.81
CA ALA A 56 -7.66 -23.69 0.50
C ALA A 56 -6.94 -25.04 0.49
N ASP A 57 -5.98 -25.18 -0.43
CA ASP A 57 -5.05 -26.31 -0.47
C ASP A 57 -4.06 -26.21 0.70
N LEU A 58 -3.61 -24.99 1.00
CA LEU A 58 -2.70 -24.68 2.10
C LEU A 58 -3.33 -23.70 3.08
N PHE A 59 -3.38 -24.06 4.36
CA PHE A 59 -3.80 -23.17 5.44
C PHE A 59 -2.68 -22.99 6.47
N ALA A 60 -2.42 -21.75 6.85
CA ALA A 60 -1.58 -21.43 8.01
C ALA A 60 -2.34 -20.53 8.99
N GLN A 61 -2.39 -20.97 10.24
CA GLN A 61 -2.93 -20.16 11.33
C GLN A 61 -1.85 -19.19 11.83
N ILE A 62 -2.05 -17.89 11.57
CA ILE A 62 -1.11 -16.83 11.96
C ILE A 62 -1.59 -16.06 13.20
N ARG A 63 -0.66 -15.63 14.07
CA ARG A 63 -0.97 -14.71 15.18
C ARG A 63 -1.39 -13.33 14.64
N PRO A 64 -2.51 -12.73 15.08
CA PRO A 64 -2.92 -11.40 14.64
C PRO A 64 -1.82 -10.34 14.84
N GLY A 65 -1.60 -9.49 13.83
CA GLY A 65 -0.63 -8.39 13.89
C GLY A 65 0.83 -8.79 13.62
N THR A 66 1.06 -9.99 13.09
CA THR A 66 2.42 -10.52 12.82
C THR A 66 2.72 -10.71 11.35
N ASP A 67 1.86 -10.18 10.49
CA ASP A 67 1.90 -10.33 9.03
C ASP A 67 3.23 -9.88 8.43
N ILE A 68 3.79 -8.73 8.83
CA ILE A 68 5.08 -8.23 8.34
C ILE A 68 6.20 -9.26 8.50
N ALA A 69 6.25 -10.00 9.62
CA ALA A 69 7.28 -11.00 9.83
C ALA A 69 7.15 -12.16 8.83
N PHE A 70 5.91 -12.65 8.65
CA PHE A 70 5.62 -13.69 7.66
C PHE A 70 6.07 -13.27 6.25
N ILE A 71 5.72 -12.05 5.84
CA ILE A 71 6.00 -11.54 4.49
C ILE A 71 7.49 -11.29 4.29
N ASN A 72 8.16 -10.67 5.26
CA ASN A 72 9.60 -10.45 5.17
C ASN A 72 10.36 -11.78 5.15
N GLY A 73 9.83 -12.82 5.78
CA GLY A 73 10.29 -14.20 5.60
C GLY A 73 10.19 -14.66 4.14
N LEU A 74 9.05 -14.43 3.48
CA LEU A 74 8.88 -14.77 2.05
C LEU A 74 9.83 -13.98 1.15
N ILE A 75 10.01 -12.68 1.42
CA ILE A 75 10.96 -11.82 0.69
C ILE A 75 12.38 -12.34 0.87
N ARG A 76 12.78 -12.66 2.11
CA ARG A 76 14.09 -13.27 2.41
C ARG A 76 14.25 -14.59 1.65
N TYR A 77 13.24 -15.46 1.67
CA TYR A 77 13.25 -16.73 0.95
C TYR A 77 13.42 -16.52 -0.58
N ALA A 78 12.74 -15.53 -1.17
CA ALA A 78 12.90 -15.18 -2.57
C ALA A 78 14.34 -14.76 -2.89
N ILE A 79 14.90 -13.84 -2.10
CA ILE A 79 16.23 -13.26 -2.35
C ILE A 79 17.35 -14.28 -2.13
N GLU A 80 17.31 -15.06 -1.04
CA GLU A 80 18.38 -15.99 -0.70
C GLU A 80 18.47 -17.18 -1.66
N ASN A 81 17.34 -17.60 -2.23
CA ASN A 81 17.29 -18.74 -3.16
C ASN A 81 17.34 -18.33 -4.64
N GLY A 82 17.42 -17.03 -4.95
CA GLY A 82 17.36 -16.54 -6.33
C GLY A 82 15.99 -16.74 -6.99
N TYR A 83 14.92 -16.88 -6.20
CA TYR A 83 13.54 -17.01 -6.67
C TYR A 83 12.85 -15.64 -6.81
N TYR A 84 13.49 -14.76 -7.57
CA TYR A 84 12.93 -13.47 -7.97
C TYR A 84 13.15 -13.28 -9.47
N HIS A 85 12.26 -12.52 -10.10
CA HIS A 85 12.31 -12.27 -11.53
C HIS A 85 13.34 -11.16 -11.83
N GLU A 86 14.61 -11.54 -11.99
CA GLU A 86 15.73 -10.59 -12.06
C GLU A 86 15.55 -9.51 -13.15
N ALA A 87 15.17 -9.90 -14.37
CA ALA A 87 14.95 -8.94 -15.45
C ALA A 87 13.83 -7.93 -15.10
N TYR A 88 12.74 -8.37 -14.47
CA TYR A 88 11.68 -7.48 -14.00
C TYR A 88 12.19 -6.55 -12.91
N VAL A 89 12.89 -7.09 -11.91
CA VAL A 89 13.44 -6.34 -10.77
C VAL A 89 14.37 -5.23 -11.25
N ARG A 90 15.31 -5.53 -12.15
CA ARG A 90 16.28 -4.54 -12.66
C ARG A 90 15.62 -3.42 -13.47
N ASN A 91 14.59 -3.74 -14.26
CA ASN A 91 14.05 -2.79 -15.24
C ASN A 91 12.80 -2.03 -14.78
N TYR A 92 12.00 -2.61 -13.89
CA TYR A 92 10.67 -2.08 -13.54
C TYR A 92 10.52 -1.72 -12.07
N THR A 93 11.59 -1.85 -11.28
CA THR A 93 11.62 -1.43 -9.88
C THR A 93 12.75 -0.42 -9.66
N ASN A 94 12.86 0.07 -8.42
CA ASN A 94 13.96 0.94 -8.01
C ASN A 94 15.16 0.15 -7.45
N ALA A 95 15.25 -1.16 -7.70
CA ALA A 95 16.28 -2.05 -7.15
C ALA A 95 17.71 -1.54 -7.35
N LEU A 96 18.00 -0.95 -8.52
CA LEU A 96 19.32 -0.42 -8.85
C LEU A 96 19.54 1.01 -8.36
N CYS A 97 18.53 1.72 -7.84
CA CYS A 97 18.76 3.08 -7.33
C CYS A 97 19.69 3.03 -6.11
N LYS A 98 20.77 3.81 -6.15
CA LYS A 98 21.66 3.97 -5.00
C LYS A 98 20.99 4.84 -3.94
N ILE A 99 21.01 4.40 -2.68
CA ILE A 99 20.45 5.13 -1.54
C ILE A 99 21.54 5.95 -0.88
N ASN A 100 21.18 7.09 -0.30
CA ASN A 100 22.08 7.95 0.46
C ASN A 100 22.84 7.14 1.52
N GLU A 101 24.16 7.34 1.61
CA GLU A 101 25.06 6.56 2.48
C GLU A 101 24.76 6.73 3.98
N GLY A 102 24.06 7.80 4.38
CA GLY A 102 23.59 8.01 5.75
C GLY A 102 22.31 7.25 6.10
N PHE A 103 21.71 6.52 5.16
CA PHE A 103 20.59 5.63 5.44
C PHE A 103 21.08 4.42 6.23
N ASP A 104 20.48 4.19 7.41
CA ASP A 104 20.79 3.00 8.20
C ASP A 104 19.57 2.57 9.03
N PHE A 105 19.61 1.34 9.54
CA PHE A 105 18.62 0.76 10.42
C PHE A 105 19.32 -0.06 11.52
N THR A 106 19.16 0.38 12.76
CA THR A 106 19.75 -0.26 13.94
C THR A 106 18.70 -0.40 15.03
N ASP A 107 18.62 -1.58 15.67
CA ASP A 107 17.76 -1.86 16.83
C ASP A 107 16.28 -1.44 16.69
N GLY A 108 15.69 -1.63 15.51
CA GLY A 108 14.28 -1.32 15.28
C GLY A 108 14.02 0.09 14.75
N LEU A 109 15.06 0.94 14.66
CA LEU A 109 14.94 2.34 14.27
C LEU A 109 15.79 2.63 13.04
N PHE A 110 15.18 3.29 12.06
CA PHE A 110 15.91 3.92 10.96
C PHE A 110 16.66 5.18 11.43
N THR A 111 17.58 5.70 10.62
CA THR A 111 18.20 7.01 10.86
C THR A 111 17.16 8.14 10.82
N GLY A 112 17.38 9.18 11.62
CA GLY A 112 16.47 10.34 11.73
C GLY A 112 15.36 10.21 12.78
N TYR A 113 15.39 9.19 13.66
CA TYR A 113 14.39 9.04 14.73
C TYR A 113 14.60 10.09 15.83
N ASP A 114 13.54 10.85 16.12
CA ASP A 114 13.48 11.72 17.29
C ASP A 114 12.65 11.06 18.40
N ALA A 115 13.31 10.73 19.51
CA ALA A 115 12.68 10.08 20.66
C ALA A 115 11.67 10.98 21.40
N ALA A 116 11.83 12.31 21.35
CA ALA A 116 10.94 13.23 22.03
C ALA A 116 9.58 13.32 21.31
N SER A 117 9.61 13.48 19.98
CA SER A 117 8.40 13.52 19.15
C SER A 117 7.89 12.13 18.73
N LYS A 118 8.68 11.07 18.97
CA LYS A 118 8.44 9.69 18.50
C LYS A 118 8.16 9.65 17.00
N SER A 119 8.94 10.41 16.23
CA SER A 119 8.71 10.61 14.81
C SER A 119 10.00 10.61 14.01
N TYR A 120 9.86 10.52 12.69
CA TYR A 120 10.92 10.72 11.71
C TYR A 120 10.68 12.05 11.00
N ALA A 121 10.91 13.16 11.71
CA ALA A 121 10.79 14.49 11.11
C ALA A 121 11.91 14.74 10.10
N ASP A 122 13.12 14.24 10.39
CA ASP A 122 14.23 14.22 9.47
C ASP A 122 14.26 12.90 8.68
N LYS A 123 14.07 13.01 7.36
CA LYS A 123 14.18 11.90 6.40
C LYS A 123 15.20 12.24 5.30
N SER A 124 16.14 13.12 5.60
CA SER A 124 17.17 13.58 4.65
C SER A 124 18.06 12.42 4.16
N THR A 125 18.27 11.41 5.00
CA THR A 125 19.02 10.19 4.65
C THR A 125 18.17 9.18 3.88
N TRP A 126 16.84 9.30 3.82
CA TRP A 126 15.98 8.33 3.14
C TRP A 126 15.75 8.72 1.67
N GLN A 127 16.80 9.21 1.02
CA GLN A 127 16.76 9.73 -0.33
C GLN A 127 17.65 8.90 -1.25
N TYR A 128 17.35 8.95 -2.56
CA TYR A 128 18.27 8.46 -3.55
C TYR A 128 19.51 9.35 -3.62
N GLN A 129 20.66 8.75 -3.93
CA GLN A 129 21.79 9.52 -4.42
C GLN A 129 21.39 10.21 -5.74
N LYS A 130 21.87 11.45 -5.93
CA LYS A 130 21.46 12.32 -7.03
C LYS A 130 22.66 12.79 -7.84
N ASP A 131 22.48 12.86 -9.16
CA ASP A 131 23.31 13.61 -10.10
C ASP A 131 22.42 14.63 -10.83
N GLY A 132 22.47 15.88 -10.37
CA GLY A 132 21.47 16.89 -10.70
C GLY A 132 20.05 16.43 -10.34
N ASP A 133 19.14 16.47 -11.31
CA ASP A 133 17.74 16.04 -11.12
C ASP A 133 17.55 14.51 -11.21
N ASN A 134 18.58 13.77 -11.62
CA ASN A 134 18.51 12.33 -11.87
C ASN A 134 18.93 11.52 -10.64
N ASN A 135 18.33 10.34 -10.46
CA ASN A 135 18.82 9.36 -9.50
C ASN A 135 20.08 8.69 -10.03
N VAL A 136 21.00 8.35 -9.13
CA VAL A 136 22.15 7.49 -9.44
C VAL A 136 21.69 6.02 -9.39
N PHE A 137 22.12 5.23 -10.37
CA PHE A 137 21.81 3.81 -10.47
C PHE A 137 23.11 3.00 -10.46
N ALA A 138 23.08 1.86 -9.79
CA ALA A 138 24.13 0.84 -9.85
C ALA A 138 24.08 0.08 -11.19
N ASP A 139 25.21 -0.51 -11.57
CA ASP A 139 25.33 -1.32 -12.78
C ASP A 139 24.64 -2.68 -12.64
N ASP A 140 24.68 -3.25 -11.44
CA ASP A 140 24.07 -4.53 -11.10
C ASP A 140 23.48 -4.53 -9.68
N LEU A 141 22.89 -5.66 -9.30
CA LEU A 141 22.22 -5.83 -8.01
C LEU A 141 23.21 -6.14 -6.87
N ASP A 142 24.52 -6.25 -7.13
CA ASP A 142 25.54 -6.57 -6.12
C ASP A 142 26.15 -5.31 -5.47
N ASP A 143 25.88 -4.12 -6.01
CA ASP A 143 26.29 -2.84 -5.39
C ASP A 143 25.67 -2.70 -3.98
N PRO A 144 26.49 -2.51 -2.93
CA PRO A 144 26.02 -2.51 -1.54
C PRO A 144 25.06 -1.38 -1.19
N ASP A 145 25.09 -0.27 -1.94
CA ASP A 145 24.25 0.91 -1.68
C ASP A 145 22.95 0.87 -2.50
N CYS A 146 22.79 -0.10 -3.41
CA CYS A 146 21.56 -0.20 -4.18
C CYS A 146 20.39 -0.66 -3.29
N ALA A 147 19.18 -0.21 -3.63
CA ALA A 147 17.97 -0.53 -2.87
C ALA A 147 17.76 -2.05 -2.69
N PHE A 148 18.19 -2.87 -3.65
CA PHE A 148 18.09 -4.34 -3.55
C PHE A 148 18.98 -4.92 -2.45
N GLN A 149 20.25 -4.52 -2.35
CA GLN A 149 21.14 -5.01 -1.28
C GLN A 149 20.70 -4.51 0.09
N LEU A 150 20.23 -3.27 0.18
CA LEU A 150 19.67 -2.75 1.43
C LEU A 150 18.40 -3.50 1.84
N LEU A 151 17.55 -3.88 0.89
CA LEU A 151 16.40 -4.76 1.17
C LEU A 151 16.86 -6.14 1.65
N ARG A 152 17.81 -6.77 0.96
CA ARG A 152 18.40 -8.07 1.35
C ARG A 152 18.91 -8.02 2.79
N ASN A 153 19.69 -6.99 3.13
CA ASN A 153 20.22 -6.79 4.47
C ASN A 153 19.09 -6.59 5.49
N HIS A 154 18.07 -5.78 5.16
CA HIS A 154 16.94 -5.52 6.05
C HIS A 154 16.15 -6.79 6.37
N VAL A 155 15.89 -7.65 5.38
CA VAL A 155 15.05 -8.85 5.56
C VAL A 155 15.83 -10.09 6.03
N SER A 156 17.17 -10.05 6.02
CA SER A 156 18.04 -11.17 6.43
C SER A 156 17.68 -11.80 7.78
N ARG A 157 17.19 -10.96 8.71
CA ARG A 157 16.80 -11.30 10.09
C ARG A 157 15.54 -12.17 10.19
N TYR A 158 14.73 -12.26 9.14
CA TYR A 158 13.45 -12.98 9.15
C TYR A 158 13.62 -14.44 8.70
N THR A 159 14.48 -15.19 9.39
CA THR A 159 14.68 -16.63 9.15
C THR A 159 13.38 -17.42 9.41
N PRO A 160 13.21 -18.65 8.87
CA PRO A 160 12.05 -19.49 9.18
C PRO A 160 11.81 -19.64 10.68
N GLU A 161 12.87 -19.80 11.48
CA GLU A 161 12.81 -19.85 12.94
C GLU A 161 12.22 -18.56 13.55
N VAL A 162 12.75 -17.39 13.17
CA VAL A 162 12.25 -16.09 13.66
C VAL A 162 10.80 -15.87 13.23
N VAL A 163 10.46 -16.22 11.99
CA VAL A 163 9.08 -16.15 11.49
C VAL A 163 8.18 -17.05 12.33
N SER A 164 8.58 -18.29 12.60
CA SER A 164 7.82 -19.23 13.43
C SER A 164 7.60 -18.70 14.84
N GLN A 165 8.65 -18.19 15.48
CA GLN A 165 8.58 -17.58 16.82
C GLN A 165 7.62 -16.38 16.87
N ILE A 166 7.65 -15.51 15.86
CA ILE A 166 6.81 -14.32 15.83
C ILE A 166 5.37 -14.66 15.41
N THR A 167 5.17 -15.51 14.42
CA THR A 167 3.86 -15.72 13.80
C THR A 167 3.07 -16.86 14.42
N GLY A 168 3.75 -17.81 15.07
CA GLY A 168 3.17 -19.08 15.51
C GLY A 168 2.98 -20.11 14.39
N VAL A 169 3.30 -19.77 13.13
CA VAL A 169 3.27 -20.71 12.00
C VAL A 169 4.53 -21.58 12.05
N SER A 170 4.38 -22.90 12.14
CA SER A 170 5.53 -23.81 12.14
C SER A 170 6.43 -23.59 10.93
N GLU A 171 7.75 -23.72 11.10
CA GLU A 171 8.75 -23.54 10.03
C GLU A 171 8.43 -24.36 8.77
N SER A 172 8.05 -25.63 8.94
CA SER A 172 7.70 -26.51 7.81
C SER A 172 6.51 -25.97 7.01
N ARG A 173 5.45 -25.51 7.68
CA ARG A 173 4.28 -24.91 7.02
C ARG A 173 4.63 -23.60 6.32
N PHE A 174 5.47 -22.77 6.95
CA PHE A 174 5.96 -21.54 6.32
C PHE A 174 6.76 -21.84 5.05
N LEU A 175 7.67 -22.82 5.09
CA LEU A 175 8.49 -23.22 3.93
C LEU A 175 7.65 -23.83 2.81
N GLU A 176 6.61 -24.61 3.13
CA GLU A 176 5.66 -25.13 2.13
C GLU A 176 4.91 -24.00 1.41
N ILE A 177 4.46 -22.98 2.14
CA ILE A 177 3.83 -21.79 1.56
C ILE A 177 4.85 -20.97 0.74
N ALA A 178 6.09 -20.84 1.23
CA ALA A 178 7.14 -20.15 0.50
C ALA A 178 7.46 -20.86 -0.82
N GLU A 179 7.55 -22.19 -0.82
CA GLU A 179 7.71 -22.97 -2.05
C GLU A 179 6.51 -22.79 -3.00
N ALA A 180 5.29 -22.96 -2.51
CA ALA A 180 4.09 -22.85 -3.35
C ALA A 180 3.90 -21.45 -3.96
N TYR A 181 4.16 -20.39 -3.19
CA TYR A 181 3.93 -19.02 -3.65
C TYR A 181 5.16 -18.39 -4.29
N VAL A 182 6.31 -18.38 -3.62
CA VAL A 182 7.52 -17.70 -4.12
C VAL A 182 8.10 -18.48 -5.29
N LYS A 183 8.50 -19.74 -5.06
CA LYS A 183 9.11 -20.57 -6.11
C LYS A 183 8.09 -20.95 -7.20
N GLY A 184 6.81 -21.02 -6.88
CA GLY A 184 5.75 -21.34 -7.84
C GLY A 184 5.30 -20.19 -8.74
N THR A 185 5.73 -18.93 -8.50
CA THR A 185 5.18 -17.77 -9.23
C THR A 185 6.19 -16.75 -9.77
N TYR A 186 7.50 -16.92 -9.52
CA TYR A 186 8.50 -15.93 -9.96
C TYR A 186 8.92 -16.08 -11.43
N GLN A 187 8.64 -17.22 -12.06
CA GLN A 187 9.04 -17.51 -13.44
C GLN A 187 8.21 -16.75 -14.47
N ASP A 188 8.76 -16.55 -15.66
CA ASP A 188 8.14 -15.82 -16.77
C ASP A 188 6.77 -16.38 -17.21
N ASP A 189 6.56 -17.69 -17.04
CA ASP A 189 5.34 -18.42 -17.41
C ASP A 189 4.40 -18.68 -16.22
N LYS A 190 4.75 -18.21 -15.02
CA LYS A 190 3.96 -18.34 -13.80
C LYS A 190 3.57 -16.99 -13.23
N VAL A 191 2.42 -16.94 -12.55
CA VAL A 191 1.93 -15.69 -11.95
C VAL A 191 1.14 -15.92 -10.67
N GLY A 192 1.48 -15.15 -9.65
CA GLY A 192 0.85 -15.20 -8.34
C GLY A 192 0.04 -13.94 -8.04
N THR A 193 -1.09 -14.09 -7.37
CA THR A 193 -1.87 -12.95 -6.87
C THR A 193 -2.09 -13.01 -5.37
N ILE A 194 -2.14 -11.82 -4.76
CA ILE A 194 -2.55 -11.66 -3.35
C ILE A 194 -3.91 -11.00 -3.30
N MET A 195 -4.80 -11.59 -2.51
CA MET A 195 -6.11 -11.04 -2.19
C MET A 195 -6.14 -10.65 -0.71
N TYR A 196 -6.31 -9.35 -0.44
CA TYR A 196 -6.43 -8.82 0.92
C TYR A 196 -7.53 -7.77 1.04
N ALA A 197 -8.03 -7.56 2.25
CA ALA A 197 -9.04 -6.56 2.56
C ALA A 197 -8.69 -5.86 3.88
N MET A 198 -9.63 -5.80 4.83
CA MET A 198 -9.45 -5.07 6.08
C MET A 198 -8.48 -5.72 7.08
N GLY A 199 -8.24 -7.03 6.97
CA GLY A 199 -7.42 -7.78 7.93
C GLY A 199 -5.98 -7.28 8.05
N TRP A 200 -5.47 -6.54 7.06
CA TRP A 200 -4.15 -5.90 7.10
C TRP A 200 -4.17 -4.39 7.25
N THR A 201 -5.32 -3.72 7.08
CA THR A 201 -5.36 -2.26 7.03
C THR A 201 -5.56 -1.63 8.40
N GLN A 202 -6.14 -2.36 9.35
CA GLN A 202 -6.52 -1.84 10.68
C GLN A 202 -5.48 -2.14 11.75
N HIS A 203 -4.23 -1.77 11.47
CA HIS A 203 -3.10 -1.88 12.41
C HIS A 203 -2.34 -0.57 12.44
N THR A 204 -1.61 -0.30 13.52
CA THR A 204 -0.65 0.84 13.58
C THR A 204 0.43 0.74 12.49
N THR A 205 0.67 -0.46 11.98
CA THR A 205 1.61 -0.79 10.89
C THR A 205 0.92 -1.22 9.59
N GLY A 206 -0.39 -0.97 9.43
CA GLY A 206 -1.16 -1.55 8.31
C GLY A 206 -0.64 -1.17 6.91
N VAL A 207 -0.14 0.05 6.74
CA VAL A 207 0.54 0.48 5.50
C VAL A 207 1.78 -0.38 5.22
N GLN A 208 2.52 -0.76 6.25
CA GLN A 208 3.73 -1.57 6.12
C GLN A 208 3.43 -3.03 5.77
N ASN A 209 2.32 -3.61 6.26
CA ASN A 209 1.83 -4.92 5.80
C ASN A 209 1.66 -4.92 4.27
N ILE A 210 0.97 -3.91 3.75
CA ILE A 210 0.67 -3.78 2.31
C ILE A 210 1.95 -3.49 1.51
N ARG A 211 2.86 -2.66 2.04
CA ARG A 211 4.16 -2.40 1.39
C ARG A 211 4.97 -3.67 1.24
N ALA A 212 5.07 -4.51 2.28
CA ALA A 212 5.84 -5.74 2.24
C ALA A 212 5.34 -6.67 1.13
N PHE A 213 4.03 -6.88 1.02
CA PHE A 213 3.48 -7.69 -0.08
C PHE A 213 3.62 -7.06 -1.46
N SER A 214 3.55 -5.72 -1.56
CA SER A 214 3.82 -5.03 -2.82
C SER A 214 5.27 -5.24 -3.27
N ILE A 215 6.23 -5.20 -2.33
CA ILE A 215 7.64 -5.53 -2.58
C ILE A 215 7.77 -6.98 -3.05
N LEU A 216 7.12 -7.92 -2.37
CA LEU A 216 7.13 -9.33 -2.78
C LEU A 216 6.61 -9.50 -4.22
N GLN A 217 5.46 -8.91 -4.57
CA GLN A 217 4.92 -9.02 -5.93
C GLN A 217 5.81 -8.36 -6.99
N LEU A 218 6.55 -7.30 -6.65
CA LEU A 218 7.54 -6.70 -7.54
C LEU A 218 8.76 -7.61 -7.72
N LEU A 219 9.25 -8.25 -6.64
CA LEU A 219 10.35 -9.22 -6.72
C LEU A 219 9.98 -10.43 -7.59
N LEU A 220 8.75 -10.91 -7.47
CA LEU A 220 8.26 -12.05 -8.26
C LEU A 220 7.82 -11.66 -9.68
N GLY A 221 7.89 -10.37 -10.04
CA GLY A 221 7.45 -9.90 -11.35
C GLY A 221 5.95 -10.11 -11.62
N ASN A 222 5.13 -10.18 -10.58
CA ASN A 222 3.69 -10.47 -10.67
C ASN A 222 2.84 -9.23 -10.97
N MET A 223 3.40 -8.03 -10.85
CA MET A 223 2.67 -6.77 -11.03
C MET A 223 2.48 -6.45 -12.51
N GLY A 224 1.23 -6.17 -12.92
CA GLY A 224 0.88 -5.83 -14.30
C GLY A 224 0.61 -7.02 -15.22
N ARG A 225 0.67 -8.25 -14.69
CA ARG A 225 0.38 -9.49 -15.43
C ARG A 225 -1.04 -9.99 -15.13
N ALA A 226 -1.66 -10.63 -16.11
CA ALA A 226 -2.95 -11.32 -15.94
C ALA A 226 -2.81 -12.44 -14.91
N GLY A 227 -3.74 -12.57 -13.97
CA GLY A 227 -3.66 -13.53 -12.86
C GLY A 227 -2.74 -13.10 -11.72
N GLY A 228 -2.14 -11.91 -11.80
CA GLY A 228 -1.16 -11.42 -10.84
C GLY A 228 -1.63 -10.27 -9.96
N GLY A 229 -0.68 -9.40 -9.62
CA GLY A 229 -0.92 -8.13 -8.96
C GLY A 229 -1.29 -8.21 -7.48
N VAL A 230 -1.69 -7.06 -6.94
CA VAL A 230 -2.14 -6.88 -5.56
C VAL A 230 -3.62 -6.55 -5.58
N ASN A 231 -4.45 -7.55 -5.34
CA ASN A 231 -5.89 -7.42 -5.32
C ASN A 231 -6.37 -6.98 -3.93
N ALA A 232 -6.25 -5.68 -3.68
CA ALA A 232 -6.89 -4.99 -2.55
C ALA A 232 -8.41 -4.95 -2.78
N LEU A 233 -9.14 -5.83 -2.09
CA LEU A 233 -10.58 -6.04 -2.21
C LEU A 233 -11.32 -4.93 -1.45
N ARG A 234 -12.10 -4.12 -2.16
CA ARG A 234 -12.85 -3.02 -1.56
C ARG A 234 -14.09 -3.55 -0.85
N GLY A 235 -14.50 -2.87 0.23
CA GLY A 235 -15.62 -3.28 1.08
C GLY A 235 -16.97 -2.90 0.46
N GLU A 236 -17.45 -1.70 0.76
CA GLU A 236 -18.75 -1.25 0.26
C GLU A 236 -18.79 -1.11 -1.27
N SER A 237 -20.00 -1.19 -1.83
CA SER A 237 -20.26 -1.19 -3.27
C SER A 237 -19.62 0.00 -4.01
N ASN A 238 -19.59 1.17 -3.37
CA ASN A 238 -19.04 2.39 -3.95
C ASN A 238 -17.95 3.06 -3.10
N VAL A 239 -17.27 2.34 -2.21
CA VAL A 239 -16.16 2.92 -1.43
C VAL A 239 -15.05 3.44 -2.36
N GLN A 240 -14.84 2.76 -3.50
CA GLN A 240 -13.95 3.23 -4.56
C GLN A 240 -14.39 4.60 -5.10
N GLY A 241 -15.64 4.73 -5.57
CA GLY A 241 -16.15 5.99 -6.11
C GLY A 241 -16.18 7.12 -5.07
N SER A 242 -16.57 6.84 -3.82
CA SER A 242 -16.52 7.85 -2.75
C SER A 242 -15.10 8.36 -2.47
N THR A 243 -14.09 7.48 -2.60
CA THR A 243 -12.68 7.85 -2.50
C THR A 243 -12.25 8.66 -3.74
N ASP A 244 -12.66 8.24 -4.93
CA ASP A 244 -12.40 8.95 -6.18
C ASP A 244 -13.00 10.37 -6.19
N HIS A 245 -14.16 10.55 -5.54
CA HIS A 245 -14.81 11.85 -5.33
C HIS A 245 -14.24 12.65 -4.14
N GLY A 246 -13.19 12.15 -3.48
CA GLY A 246 -12.51 12.90 -2.42
C GLY A 246 -13.35 13.09 -1.16
N LEU A 247 -14.24 12.15 -0.81
CA LEU A 247 -14.99 12.17 0.46
C LEU A 247 -14.11 11.79 1.66
N LEU A 248 -12.93 12.39 1.75
CA LEU A 248 -11.92 12.24 2.79
C LEU A 248 -11.31 13.62 3.08
N SER A 249 -11.02 13.90 4.34
CA SER A 249 -10.59 15.23 4.81
C SER A 249 -9.34 15.81 4.12
N HIS A 250 -8.52 14.96 3.50
CA HIS A 250 -7.24 15.33 2.89
C HIS A 250 -7.27 15.30 1.36
N LEU A 251 -8.42 15.10 0.73
CA LEU A 251 -8.57 14.97 -0.72
C LEU A 251 -9.59 15.95 -1.31
N LEU A 252 -9.42 16.19 -2.60
CA LEU A 252 -10.40 16.68 -3.56
C LEU A 252 -10.67 15.56 -4.59
N PRO A 253 -11.74 15.66 -5.41
CA PRO A 253 -12.00 14.69 -6.47
C PRO A 253 -10.79 14.42 -7.38
N GLY A 254 -10.64 13.17 -7.82
CA GLY A 254 -9.53 12.74 -8.67
C GLY A 254 -8.19 12.58 -7.94
N TYR A 255 -8.22 12.30 -6.62
CA TYR A 255 -7.03 12.15 -5.77
C TYR A 255 -6.15 13.40 -5.67
N LEU A 256 -6.70 14.58 -6.01
CA LEU A 256 -6.03 15.84 -5.76
C LEU A 256 -5.92 16.06 -4.24
N LYS A 257 -4.79 16.58 -3.77
CA LYS A 257 -4.62 16.86 -2.34
C LYS A 257 -5.52 18.02 -1.94
N ALA A 258 -6.13 17.96 -0.75
CA ALA A 258 -6.78 19.13 -0.19
C ALA A 258 -5.74 20.27 0.00
N PRO A 259 -6.13 21.54 -0.22
CA PRO A 259 -5.32 22.69 0.12
C PRO A 259 -4.93 22.67 1.61
N ALA A 260 -3.68 23.03 1.90
CA ALA A 260 -3.21 23.20 3.27
C ALA A 260 -3.31 24.68 3.67
N ALA A 261 -3.32 24.95 4.98
CA ALA A 261 -3.30 26.33 5.49
C ALA A 261 -2.11 27.16 4.96
N SER A 262 -1.01 26.53 4.55
CA SER A 262 0.14 27.19 3.92
C SER A 262 -0.09 27.65 2.49
N ASP A 263 -1.09 27.12 1.78
CA ASP A 263 -1.31 27.43 0.37
C ASP A 263 -2.13 28.73 0.23
N GLN A 264 -1.46 29.88 0.20
CA GLN A 264 -2.14 31.18 0.10
C GLN A 264 -2.64 31.47 -1.33
N THR A 265 -1.98 30.88 -2.32
CA THR A 265 -2.30 31.00 -3.74
C THR A 265 -2.38 29.63 -4.42
N LEU A 266 -2.93 29.59 -5.63
CA LEU A 266 -2.88 28.38 -6.46
C LEU A 266 -1.43 27.97 -6.77
N ALA A 267 -0.51 28.94 -6.89
CA ALA A 267 0.90 28.68 -7.15
C ALA A 267 1.60 27.97 -5.97
N ASP A 268 1.29 28.36 -4.73
CA ASP A 268 1.83 27.70 -3.52
C ASP A 268 1.37 26.24 -3.46
N TYR A 269 0.06 26.02 -3.69
CA TYR A 269 -0.52 24.70 -3.78
C TYR A 269 0.20 23.85 -4.83
N LEU A 270 0.31 24.35 -6.06
CA LEU A 270 0.93 23.61 -7.17
C LEU A 270 2.39 23.27 -6.87
N THR A 271 3.14 24.16 -6.24
CA THR A 271 4.53 23.94 -5.81
C THR A 271 4.61 22.79 -4.81
N ARG A 272 3.70 22.75 -3.84
CA ARG A 272 3.67 21.72 -2.79
C ARG A 272 3.23 20.36 -3.31
N VAL A 273 2.29 20.31 -4.24
CA VAL A 273 1.61 19.05 -4.61
C VAL A 273 2.06 18.46 -5.93
N THR A 274 2.67 19.24 -6.83
CA THR A 274 3.13 18.75 -8.12
C THR A 274 4.52 18.13 -7.97
N PRO A 275 4.69 16.81 -8.21
CA PRO A 275 5.99 16.17 -8.06
C PRO A 275 6.99 16.67 -9.12
N ALA A 276 8.23 16.87 -8.68
CA ALA A 276 9.34 17.21 -9.56
C ALA A 276 9.56 16.15 -10.65
N ASN A 277 10.06 16.58 -11.81
CA ASN A 277 10.36 15.68 -12.92
C ASN A 277 11.72 15.00 -12.73
N ILE A 278 11.73 13.91 -11.97
CA ILE A 278 12.94 13.10 -11.72
C ILE A 278 13.19 12.15 -12.91
N ASN A 279 14.45 11.99 -13.31
CA ASN A 279 14.91 11.11 -14.40
C ASN A 279 14.48 11.53 -15.82
N GLY A 280 14.07 12.79 -16.02
CA GLY A 280 13.77 13.36 -17.34
C GLY A 280 12.79 12.51 -18.16
N ASP A 281 13.10 12.29 -19.44
CA ASP A 281 12.22 11.58 -20.39
C ASP A 281 12.05 10.08 -20.09
N LYS A 282 12.85 9.51 -19.18
CA LYS A 282 12.69 8.12 -18.73
C LYS A 282 11.50 7.95 -17.76
N SER A 283 10.95 9.04 -17.25
CA SER A 283 9.78 9.05 -16.36
C SER A 283 8.63 9.82 -17.00
N VAL A 284 7.49 9.15 -17.21
CA VAL A 284 6.29 9.84 -17.71
C VAL A 284 5.86 10.96 -16.75
N ASN A 285 5.99 10.71 -15.44
CA ASN A 285 5.53 11.56 -14.34
C ASN A 285 4.16 12.18 -14.64
N TYR A 286 3.11 11.37 -14.73
CA TYR A 286 1.79 11.85 -15.19
C TYR A 286 1.20 12.97 -14.31
N TRP A 287 1.54 12.96 -13.02
CA TRP A 287 1.18 14.00 -12.05
C TRP A 287 1.79 15.38 -12.33
N LYS A 288 2.74 15.53 -13.25
CA LYS A 288 3.17 16.85 -13.77
C LYS A 288 2.00 17.65 -14.36
N ASN A 289 0.89 16.98 -14.71
CA ASN A 289 -0.34 17.60 -15.20
C ASN A 289 -1.27 18.14 -14.09
N THR A 290 -0.87 18.13 -12.81
CA THR A 290 -1.72 18.53 -11.67
C THR A 290 -2.43 19.88 -11.88
N LYS A 291 -1.74 20.87 -12.46
CA LYS A 291 -2.35 22.17 -12.81
C LYS A 291 -3.58 22.04 -13.70
N LYS A 292 -3.54 21.16 -14.72
CA LYS A 292 -4.68 20.95 -15.62
C LYS A 292 -5.87 20.38 -14.87
N PHE A 293 -5.63 19.42 -13.97
CA PHE A 293 -6.66 18.77 -13.20
C PHE A 293 -7.34 19.73 -12.22
N VAL A 294 -6.56 20.46 -11.41
CA VAL A 294 -7.13 21.38 -10.41
C VAL A 294 -7.85 22.56 -11.05
N VAL A 295 -7.33 23.13 -12.15
CA VAL A 295 -8.00 24.23 -12.87
C VAL A 295 -9.31 23.74 -13.49
N SER A 296 -9.33 22.52 -14.04
CA SER A 296 -10.58 21.95 -14.60
C SER A 296 -11.62 21.74 -13.50
N LEU A 297 -11.21 21.24 -12.32
CA LEU A 297 -12.10 21.08 -11.16
C LEU A 297 -12.65 22.42 -10.65
N LEU A 298 -11.80 23.44 -10.53
CA LEU A 298 -12.25 24.77 -10.07
C LEU A 298 -13.24 25.41 -11.06
N LYS A 299 -13.03 25.21 -12.36
CA LYS A 299 -13.99 25.65 -13.39
C LYS A 299 -15.30 24.87 -13.36
N ASP A 300 -15.27 23.58 -13.03
CA ASP A 300 -16.48 22.79 -12.81
C ASP A 300 -17.29 23.34 -11.62
N TYR A 301 -16.61 23.72 -10.52
CA TYR A 301 -17.28 24.26 -9.33
C TYR A 301 -17.83 25.67 -9.51
N TYR A 302 -17.10 26.54 -10.20
CA TYR A 302 -17.40 27.99 -10.22
C TYR A 302 -17.74 28.55 -11.60
N GLY A 303 -17.75 27.72 -12.64
CA GLY A 303 -18.12 28.09 -14.00
C GLY A 303 -17.26 29.22 -14.58
N GLU A 304 -17.92 30.15 -15.28
CA GLU A 304 -17.26 31.29 -15.94
C GLU A 304 -16.59 32.27 -14.96
N SER A 305 -16.94 32.21 -13.67
CA SER A 305 -16.34 33.08 -12.65
C SER A 305 -14.91 32.65 -12.25
N ALA A 306 -14.50 31.40 -12.54
CA ALA A 306 -13.13 30.94 -12.31
C ALA A 306 -12.23 31.34 -13.49
N THR A 307 -11.52 32.46 -13.35
CA THR A 307 -10.64 33.02 -14.38
C THR A 307 -9.18 33.00 -13.94
N ALA A 308 -8.25 33.26 -14.85
CA ALA A 308 -6.82 33.28 -14.49
C ALA A 308 -6.48 34.47 -13.58
N GLU A 309 -7.19 35.59 -13.73
CA GLU A 309 -6.98 36.84 -13.00
C GLU A 309 -7.35 36.74 -11.51
N ASN A 310 -8.20 35.79 -11.14
CA ASN A 310 -8.63 35.55 -9.77
C ASN A 310 -8.19 34.18 -9.21
N ASP A 311 -7.12 33.60 -9.77
CA ASP A 311 -6.60 32.28 -9.38
C ASP A 311 -7.67 31.17 -9.43
N PHE A 312 -8.60 31.27 -10.39
CA PHE A 312 -9.72 30.35 -10.56
C PHE A 312 -10.58 30.19 -9.29
N LEU A 313 -10.66 31.24 -8.47
CA LEU A 313 -11.31 31.24 -7.16
C LEU A 313 -10.79 30.15 -6.21
N PHE A 314 -9.52 29.77 -6.33
CA PHE A 314 -8.89 28.76 -5.47
C PHE A 314 -9.10 29.01 -3.98
N ASN A 315 -9.05 30.28 -3.56
CA ASN A 315 -9.22 30.67 -2.16
C ASN A 315 -10.65 30.49 -1.60
N ASN A 316 -11.63 30.11 -2.42
CA ASN A 316 -12.94 29.69 -1.95
C ASN A 316 -12.94 28.24 -1.41
N LEU A 317 -11.91 27.44 -1.72
CA LEU A 317 -11.76 26.11 -1.14
C LEU A 317 -11.34 26.20 0.33
N PRO A 318 -11.93 25.37 1.21
CA PRO A 318 -11.45 25.25 2.59
C PRO A 318 -10.03 24.68 2.61
N LYS A 319 -9.22 25.17 3.55
CA LYS A 319 -7.84 24.74 3.75
C LYS A 319 -7.74 23.91 5.02
N THR A 320 -7.10 22.75 4.92
CA THR A 320 -6.88 21.85 6.05
C THR A 320 -5.95 22.49 7.09
N SER A 321 -6.34 22.41 8.36
CA SER A 321 -5.61 22.97 9.50
C SER A 321 -5.10 21.90 10.49
N GLY A 322 -5.44 20.64 10.28
CA GLY A 322 -5.10 19.54 11.19
C GLY A 322 -5.65 18.20 10.73
N ASP A 323 -5.56 17.20 11.61
CA ASP A 323 -6.16 15.89 11.40
C ASP A 323 -7.65 15.90 11.76
N TYR A 324 -8.48 15.57 10.78
CA TYR A 324 -9.93 15.40 10.92
C TYR A 324 -10.35 13.99 10.48
N SER A 325 -9.47 13.01 10.64
CA SER A 325 -9.80 11.60 10.53
C SER A 325 -10.84 11.19 11.58
N HIS A 326 -11.51 10.05 11.39
CA HIS A 326 -12.64 9.60 12.24
C HIS A 326 -12.35 9.74 13.74
N MET A 327 -11.22 9.22 14.22
CA MET A 327 -10.89 9.28 15.66
C MET A 327 -10.59 10.70 16.13
N ALA A 328 -9.89 11.51 15.33
CA ALA A 328 -9.62 12.91 15.65
C ALA A 328 -10.90 13.75 15.67
N LEU A 329 -11.83 13.47 14.76
CA LEU A 329 -13.16 14.09 14.68
C LEU A 329 -13.98 13.81 15.95
N PHE A 330 -14.10 12.55 16.38
CA PHE A 330 -14.85 12.20 17.59
C PHE A 330 -14.20 12.74 18.87
N LYS A 331 -12.86 12.77 18.94
CA LYS A 331 -12.15 13.45 20.03
C LYS A 331 -12.48 14.95 20.08
N ALA A 332 -12.53 15.63 18.94
CA ALA A 332 -12.90 17.04 18.89
C ALA A 332 -14.38 17.28 19.22
N MET A 333 -15.27 16.31 19.00
CA MET A 333 -16.66 16.36 19.47
C MET A 333 -16.75 16.25 21.00
N ASP A 334 -16.01 15.32 21.61
CA ASP A 334 -15.94 15.15 23.06
C ASP A 334 -15.38 16.39 23.77
N GLU A 335 -14.37 17.02 23.19
CA GLU A 335 -13.82 18.31 23.65
C GLU A 335 -14.77 19.50 23.41
N GLY A 336 -15.93 19.26 22.78
CA GLY A 336 -16.92 20.28 22.48
C GLY A 336 -16.48 21.27 21.40
N ILE A 337 -15.44 20.99 20.63
CA ILE A 337 -14.99 21.83 19.51
C ILE A 337 -15.98 21.72 18.35
N ILE A 338 -16.37 20.49 18.01
CA ILE A 338 -17.38 20.22 16.97
C ILE A 338 -18.77 20.26 17.59
N LYS A 339 -19.66 21.08 17.04
CA LYS A 339 -21.02 21.32 17.58
C LYS A 339 -22.12 20.55 16.88
N GLY A 340 -21.84 19.96 15.72
CA GLY A 340 -22.81 19.22 14.94
C GLY A 340 -22.12 18.23 14.02
N LEU A 341 -22.78 17.09 13.78
CA LEU A 341 -22.29 16.01 12.94
C LEU A 341 -23.37 15.65 11.92
N ILE A 342 -22.96 15.45 10.66
CA ILE A 342 -23.83 14.91 9.62
C ILE A 342 -23.41 13.46 9.36
N CYS A 343 -24.31 12.52 9.65
CA CYS A 343 -24.11 11.10 9.33
C CYS A 343 -24.90 10.74 8.07
N MET A 344 -24.26 10.78 6.91
CA MET A 344 -24.89 10.44 5.63
C MET A 344 -24.54 9.01 5.22
N GLY A 345 -25.50 8.08 5.37
CA GLY A 345 -25.31 6.67 4.98
C GLY A 345 -24.28 5.91 5.84
N GLN A 346 -23.94 6.43 7.02
CA GLN A 346 -23.01 5.82 7.97
C GLN A 346 -23.66 5.68 9.35
N ASN A 347 -23.15 4.76 10.16
CA ASN A 347 -23.61 4.54 11.54
C ASN A 347 -22.41 4.50 12.50
N PRO A 348 -21.82 5.66 12.86
CA PRO A 348 -20.63 5.70 13.70
C PRO A 348 -20.88 5.11 15.09
N ALA A 349 -22.09 5.23 15.66
CA ALA A 349 -22.46 4.64 16.95
C ALA A 349 -22.32 3.10 17.02
N VAL A 350 -22.10 2.43 15.90
CA VAL A 350 -21.80 1.00 15.79
C VAL A 350 -20.46 0.76 15.10
N GLY A 351 -20.16 1.51 14.04
CA GLY A 351 -19.01 1.27 13.18
C GLY A 351 -17.69 1.81 13.70
N GLY A 352 -17.69 2.75 14.65
CA GLY A 352 -16.44 3.26 15.19
C GLY A 352 -15.89 2.44 16.35
N PRO A 353 -14.61 2.66 16.71
CA PRO A 353 -13.83 1.71 17.51
C PRO A 353 -14.21 1.66 18.99
N ASN A 354 -14.90 2.68 19.51
CA ASN A 354 -15.35 2.72 20.90
C ASN A 354 -16.79 3.26 20.98
N ALA A 355 -17.76 2.36 20.86
CA ALA A 355 -19.17 2.70 20.77
C ALA A 355 -19.72 3.41 22.02
N GLU A 356 -19.14 3.20 23.21
CA GLU A 356 -19.58 3.94 24.41
C GLU A 356 -19.22 5.41 24.29
N HIS A 357 -17.99 5.70 23.84
CA HIS A 357 -17.51 7.06 23.63
C HIS A 357 -18.19 7.77 22.45
N GLU A 358 -18.53 7.05 21.39
CA GLU A 358 -19.15 7.67 20.21
C GLU A 358 -20.65 7.90 20.35
N ARG A 359 -21.25 7.39 21.43
CA ARG A 359 -22.68 7.58 21.76
C ARG A 359 -22.91 8.63 22.85
N SER A 360 -21.89 8.97 23.63
CA SER A 360 -21.93 10.08 24.59
C SER A 360 -21.84 11.42 23.88
#